data_AF-A0A7W1QU80-F1
#
_entry.id   AF-A0A7W1QU80-F1
#
_cell.length_a   1.000
_cell.length_b   1.000
_cell.length_c   1.000
_cell.angle_alpha   90.00
_cell.angle_beta   90.00
_cell.angle_gamma   90.00
#
_symmetry.space_group_name_H-M   'P 1'
#
loop_
_entity.id
_entity.type
_entity.pdbx_description
1 polymer ?
#
loop_
_entity_poly.entity_id
_entity_poly.type
_entity_poly.pdbx_seq_one_letter_code
_entity_poly.pdbx_strand_id
1 'polypeptide(L)'
;MRTEIVQGEERFSVHNAATANWVVRKIVEARAYGQRVKAWAELEQRRAQREEAFLLRRFGVELETWARQQIAQQHDGRRSVSLPAGGIGFRIEPTRLCVVDDKRLLDWCKTHLPSAIRVIQSVPKTPLMEHIKLTGECPDGAEIQAGGERFHITAKNLGTDKGGRDEGAEEEAG
;
A
#
# COMPACT_ATOMS: atom_id res chain seq x y z
N MET A 1 11.95 57.78 29.94
CA MET A 1 11.54 56.43 30.36
C MET A 1 11.70 55.49 29.16
N ARG A 2 12.74 54.65 29.16
CA ARG A 2 12.93 53.60 28.16
C ARG A 2 12.31 52.32 28.72
N THR A 3 11.37 51.73 27.97
CA THR A 3 10.81 50.41 28.27
C THR A 3 11.70 49.39 27.57
N GLU A 4 12.52 48.68 28.33
CA GLU A 4 13.17 47.47 27.85
C GLU A 4 12.18 46.31 27.99
N ILE A 5 11.63 45.87 26.88
CA ILE A 5 10.94 44.57 26.79
C ILE A 5 12.03 43.57 26.41
N VAL A 6 12.54 42.85 27.42
CA VAL A 6 13.37 41.66 27.21
C VAL A 6 12.64 40.49 27.85
N GLN A 7 12.13 39.58 27.03
CA GLN A 7 12.22 38.14 27.25
C GLN A 7 11.63 37.41 26.05
N GLY A 8 12.51 36.87 25.21
CA GLY A 8 12.14 35.93 24.15
C GLY A 8 11.77 34.59 24.76
N GLU A 9 10.68 33.99 24.30
CA GLU A 9 10.29 32.62 24.64
C GLU A 9 11.42 31.66 24.26
N GLU A 10 12.01 30.97 25.25
CA GLU A 10 12.97 29.90 24.99
C GLU A 10 12.28 28.78 24.19
N ARG A 11 12.67 28.63 22.92
CA ARG A 11 12.20 27.55 22.06
C ARG A 11 12.81 26.22 22.52
N PHE A 12 12.01 25.17 22.55
CA PHE A 12 12.48 23.82 22.87
C PHE A 12 13.61 23.39 21.93
N SER A 13 14.71 22.89 22.48
CA SER A 13 15.85 22.32 21.74
C SER A 13 16.33 21.02 22.39
N VAL A 14 16.85 20.09 21.56
CA VAL A 14 17.44 18.82 22.02
C VAL A 14 18.92 19.04 22.31
N HIS A 15 19.30 18.96 23.58
CA HIS A 15 20.68 19.25 24.02
C HIS A 15 21.21 18.25 25.05
N ASN A 16 20.40 17.29 25.48
CA ASN A 16 20.80 16.22 26.39
C ASN A 16 19.97 14.94 26.17
N ALA A 17 20.36 13.85 26.84
CA ALA A 17 19.68 12.57 26.70
C ALA A 17 18.19 12.62 27.10
N ALA A 18 17.83 13.43 28.11
CA ALA A 18 16.45 13.55 28.57
C ALA A 18 15.54 14.23 27.52
N THR A 19 15.99 15.35 26.94
CA THR A 19 15.29 16.07 25.87
C THR A 19 15.23 15.24 24.58
N ALA A 20 16.30 14.50 24.25
CA ALA A 20 16.30 13.58 23.12
C ALA A 20 15.30 12.42 23.31
N ASN A 21 15.30 11.79 24.49
CA ASN A 21 14.37 10.71 24.83
C ASN A 21 12.91 11.19 24.79
N TRP A 22 12.65 12.41 25.25
CA TRP A 22 11.32 13.02 25.13
C TRP A 22 10.85 13.13 23.68
N VAL A 23 11.72 13.61 22.77
CA VAL A 23 11.40 13.71 21.33
C VAL A 23 11.17 12.34 20.72
N VAL A 24 12.05 11.36 21.00
CA VAL A 24 11.89 9.99 20.53
C VAL A 24 10.56 9.40 20.98
N ARG A 25 10.20 9.55 22.27
CA ARG A 25 8.91 9.11 22.80
C ARG A 25 7.75 9.76 22.04
N LYS A 26 7.80 11.07 21.78
CA LYS A 26 6.74 11.78 21.04
C LYS A 26 6.60 11.28 19.60
N ILE A 27 7.71 10.99 18.93
CA ILE A 27 7.71 10.42 17.58
C ILE A 27 7.11 9.02 17.58
N VAL A 28 7.46 8.18 18.56
CA VAL A 28 6.89 6.83 18.70
C VAL A 28 5.39 6.88 19.01
N GLU A 29 4.96 7.75 19.93
CA GLU A 29 3.54 7.99 20.24
C GLU A 29 2.75 8.42 18.99
N ALA A 30 3.28 9.36 18.21
CA ALA A 30 2.67 9.84 16.98
C ALA A 30 2.55 8.73 15.92
N ARG A 31 3.59 7.91 15.75
CA ARG A 31 3.55 6.75 14.84
C ARG A 31 2.53 5.72 15.27
N ALA A 32 2.47 5.40 16.56
CA ALA A 32 1.49 4.45 17.11
C ALA A 32 0.06 4.98 16.94
N TYR A 33 -0.16 6.29 17.12
CA TYR A 33 -1.44 6.91 16.84
C TYR A 33 -1.82 6.80 15.36
N GLY A 34 -0.90 7.11 14.44
CA GLY A 34 -1.13 6.96 13.00
C GLY A 34 -1.50 5.53 12.61
N GLN A 35 -0.84 4.52 13.20
CA GLN A 35 -1.18 3.12 12.99
C GLN A 35 -2.59 2.77 13.50
N ARG A 36 -2.99 3.25 14.69
CA ARG A 36 -4.34 3.04 15.24
C ARG A 36 -5.41 3.68 14.35
N VAL A 37 -5.20 4.92 13.92
CA VAL A 37 -6.13 5.63 13.02
C VAL A 37 -6.27 4.88 11.70
N LYS A 38 -5.15 4.43 11.11
CA LYS A 38 -5.16 3.64 9.88
C LYS A 38 -5.94 2.33 10.07
N ALA A 39 -5.66 1.58 11.13
CA ALA A 39 -6.35 0.33 11.41
C ALA A 39 -7.86 0.53 11.63
N TRP A 40 -8.26 1.58 12.36
CA TRP A 40 -9.65 1.94 12.55
C TRP A 40 -10.33 2.33 11.23
N ALA A 41 -9.67 3.16 10.41
CA ALA A 41 -10.21 3.57 9.11
C ALA A 41 -10.41 2.38 8.16
N GLU A 42 -9.45 1.45 8.12
CA GLU A 42 -9.58 0.21 7.35
C GLU A 42 -10.75 -0.66 7.83
N LEU A 43 -10.97 -0.76 9.13
CA LEU A 43 -12.10 -1.50 9.70
C LEU A 43 -13.44 -0.85 9.31
N GLU A 44 -13.54 0.47 9.43
CA GLU A 44 -14.76 1.21 9.12
C GLU A 44 -15.06 1.16 7.62
N GLN A 45 -14.03 1.27 6.77
CA GLN A 45 -14.16 1.08 5.34
C GLN A 45 -14.71 -0.32 5.00
N ARG A 46 -14.18 -1.37 5.64
CA ARG A 46 -14.70 -2.74 5.46
C ARG A 46 -16.13 -2.91 5.97
N ARG A 47 -16.56 -2.13 6.96
CA ARG A 47 -17.95 -2.13 7.44
C ARG A 47 -18.87 -1.51 6.40
N ALA A 48 -18.53 -0.31 5.91
CA ALA A 48 -19.29 0.37 4.87
C ALA A 48 -19.39 -0.47 3.58
N GLN A 49 -18.29 -1.09 3.14
CA GLN A 49 -18.27 -1.98 1.98
C GLN A 49 -19.16 -3.23 2.17
N ARG A 50 -19.21 -3.78 3.39
CA ARG A 50 -20.09 -4.93 3.68
C ARG A 50 -21.57 -4.54 3.65
N GLU A 51 -21.89 -3.35 4.15
CA GLU A 51 -23.26 -2.82 4.11
C GLU A 51 -23.71 -2.55 2.68
N GLU A 52 -22.87 -1.89 1.87
CA GLU A 52 -23.12 -1.68 0.45
C GLU A 52 -23.31 -3.02 -0.29
N ALA A 53 -22.40 -3.99 -0.07
CA ALA A 53 -22.49 -5.30 -0.68
C ALA A 53 -23.75 -6.06 -0.25
N PHE A 54 -24.18 -5.91 1.01
CA PHE A 54 -25.44 -6.48 1.49
C PHE A 54 -26.64 -5.89 0.76
N LEU A 55 -26.71 -4.55 0.64
CA LEU A 55 -27.80 -3.87 -0.06
C LEU A 55 -27.86 -4.27 -1.53
N LEU A 56 -26.71 -4.29 -2.22
CA LEU A 56 -26.62 -4.74 -3.62
C LEU A 56 -27.01 -6.20 -3.78
N ARG A 57 -26.57 -7.08 -2.88
CA ARG A 57 -26.96 -8.50 -2.91
C ARG A 57 -28.45 -8.69 -2.67
N ARG A 58 -29.04 -7.96 -1.73
CA ARG A 58 -30.44 -8.12 -1.32
C ARG A 58 -31.42 -7.49 -2.30
N PHE A 59 -31.10 -6.30 -2.80
CA PHE A 59 -32.01 -5.46 -3.58
C PHE A 59 -31.54 -5.22 -5.02
N GLY A 60 -30.34 -5.63 -5.41
CA GLY A 60 -29.77 -5.30 -6.72
C GLY A 60 -30.62 -5.77 -7.90
N VAL A 61 -31.17 -6.99 -7.85
CA VAL A 61 -32.02 -7.54 -8.91
C VAL A 61 -33.34 -6.78 -9.02
N GLU A 62 -33.96 -6.46 -7.88
CA GLU A 62 -35.20 -5.68 -7.82
C GLU A 62 -34.97 -4.27 -8.37
N LEU A 63 -33.86 -3.64 -7.96
CA LEU A 63 -33.45 -2.31 -8.40
C LEU A 63 -33.14 -2.26 -9.89
N GLU A 64 -32.45 -3.28 -10.42
CA GLU A 64 -32.13 -3.40 -11.83
C GLU A 64 -33.41 -3.57 -12.67
N THR A 65 -34.33 -4.45 -12.24
CA THR A 65 -35.60 -4.70 -12.91
C THR A 65 -36.43 -3.43 -12.98
N TRP A 66 -36.55 -2.71 -11.86
CA TRP A 66 -37.23 -1.43 -11.80
C TRP A 66 -36.57 -0.37 -12.71
N ALA A 67 -35.23 -0.27 -12.68
CA ALA A 67 -34.50 0.69 -13.52
C ALA A 67 -34.72 0.43 -15.03
N ARG A 68 -34.75 -0.85 -15.45
CA ARG A 68 -35.06 -1.22 -16.85
C ARG A 68 -36.47 -0.78 -17.25
N GLN A 69 -37.46 -0.98 -16.38
CA GLN A 69 -38.84 -0.59 -16.63
C GLN A 69 -38.99 0.94 -16.75
N GLN A 70 -38.35 1.69 -15.85
CA GLN A 70 -38.41 3.16 -15.87
C GLN A 70 -37.73 3.74 -17.11
N ILE A 71 -36.57 3.21 -17.50
CA ILE A 71 -35.88 3.65 -18.71
C ILE A 71 -36.72 3.35 -19.96
N ALA A 72 -37.38 2.20 -20.02
CA ALA A 72 -38.27 1.86 -21.13
C ALA A 72 -39.45 2.84 -21.26
N GLN A 73 -39.93 3.40 -20.14
CA GLN A 73 -41.03 4.37 -20.11
C GLN A 73 -40.59 5.80 -20.50
N GLN A 74 -39.30 6.14 -20.34
CA GLN A 74 -38.85 7.52 -20.47
C GLN A 74 -38.78 8.05 -21.93
N HIS A 75 -38.85 7.19 -22.96
CA HIS A 75 -38.89 7.55 -24.40
C HIS A 75 -37.86 8.60 -24.91
N ASP A 76 -36.90 9.03 -24.09
CA ASP A 76 -35.95 10.12 -24.38
C ASP A 76 -34.57 9.61 -24.79
N GLY A 77 -34.42 8.28 -24.94
CA GLY A 77 -33.17 7.61 -25.30
C GLY A 77 -32.11 7.57 -24.20
N ARG A 78 -32.37 8.13 -23.00
CA ARG A 78 -31.45 8.08 -21.87
C ARG A 78 -31.45 6.68 -21.25
N ARG A 79 -30.29 6.28 -20.73
CA ARG A 79 -30.09 4.97 -20.07
C ARG A 79 -29.95 5.10 -18.56
N SER A 80 -30.50 6.16 -17.97
CA SER A 80 -30.37 6.48 -16.56
C SER A 80 -31.59 7.17 -15.99
N VAL A 81 -31.92 6.86 -14.75
CA VAL A 81 -32.99 7.46 -13.95
C VAL A 81 -32.36 8.24 -12.80
N SER A 82 -32.72 9.52 -12.67
CA SER A 82 -32.32 10.36 -11.54
C SER A 82 -33.29 10.19 -10.37
N LEU A 83 -32.75 9.99 -9.18
CA LEU A 83 -33.47 9.89 -7.91
C LEU A 83 -32.99 11.01 -6.97
N PRO A 84 -33.78 11.40 -5.94
CA PRO A 84 -33.35 12.42 -4.98
C PRO A 84 -32.04 12.08 -4.24
N ALA A 85 -31.77 10.78 -4.03
CA ALA A 85 -30.58 10.31 -3.34
C ALA A 85 -29.39 9.96 -4.27
N GLY A 86 -29.57 10.01 -5.60
CA GLY A 86 -28.54 9.59 -6.55
C GLY A 86 -29.09 9.25 -7.93
N GLY A 87 -28.37 8.47 -8.74
CA GLY A 87 -28.84 8.06 -10.06
C GLY A 87 -28.52 6.59 -10.33
N ILE A 88 -29.37 5.92 -11.09
CA ILE A 88 -29.18 4.54 -11.53
C ILE A 88 -29.15 4.54 -13.04
N GLY A 89 -28.21 3.84 -13.66
CA GLY A 89 -28.15 3.78 -15.11
C GLY A 89 -27.28 2.66 -15.62
N PHE A 90 -27.52 2.28 -16.87
CA PHE A 90 -26.77 1.24 -17.56
C PHE A 90 -25.67 1.86 -18.39
N ARG A 91 -24.44 1.40 -18.18
CA ARG A 91 -23.30 1.73 -19.03
C ARG A 91 -22.99 0.55 -19.95
N ILE A 92 -22.59 0.85 -21.18
CA ILE A 92 -22.01 -0.15 -22.07
C ILE A 92 -20.58 -0.35 -21.61
N GLU A 93 -20.25 -1.56 -21.17
CA GLU A 93 -18.87 -1.94 -20.94
C GLU A 93 -18.25 -2.41 -22.26
N PRO A 94 -17.03 -1.96 -22.62
CA PRO A 94 -16.35 -2.48 -23.79
C PRO A 94 -16.03 -3.96 -23.58
N THR A 95 -16.08 -4.75 -24.65
CA THR A 95 -15.69 -6.15 -24.61
C THR A 95 -14.26 -6.29 -24.08
N ARG A 96 -14.10 -7.01 -22.97
CA ARG A 96 -12.78 -7.30 -22.37
C ARG A 96 -12.38 -8.73 -22.65
N LEU A 97 -11.11 -8.94 -22.94
CA LEU A 97 -10.51 -10.27 -22.97
C LEU A 97 -10.39 -10.80 -21.54
N CYS A 98 -11.10 -11.87 -21.20
CA CYS A 98 -10.91 -12.60 -19.96
C CYS A 98 -9.89 -13.71 -20.19
N VAL A 99 -8.73 -13.61 -19.53
CA VAL A 99 -7.72 -14.66 -19.58
C VAL A 99 -8.07 -15.72 -18.54
N VAL A 100 -8.40 -16.92 -19.01
CA VAL A 100 -8.76 -18.07 -18.15
C VAL A 100 -7.52 -18.87 -17.75
N ASP A 101 -6.52 -18.93 -18.63
CA ASP A 101 -5.26 -19.64 -18.41
C ASP A 101 -4.10 -18.83 -18.99
N ASP A 102 -3.33 -18.21 -18.10
CA ASP A 102 -2.19 -17.37 -18.46
C ASP A 102 -1.09 -18.17 -19.17
N LYS A 103 -0.85 -19.42 -18.78
CA LYS A 103 0.25 -20.22 -19.35
C LYS A 103 -0.07 -20.61 -20.78
N ARG A 104 -1.29 -21.13 -21.01
CA ARG A 104 -1.75 -21.46 -22.36
C ARG A 104 -1.81 -20.24 -23.26
N LEU A 105 -2.27 -19.10 -22.73
CA LEU A 105 -2.31 -17.85 -23.49
C LEU A 105 -0.89 -17.37 -23.84
N LEU A 106 0.05 -17.41 -22.90
CA LEU A 106 1.44 -17.02 -23.16
C LEU A 106 2.10 -17.89 -24.23
N ASP A 107 1.91 -19.21 -24.19
CA ASP A 107 2.50 -20.11 -25.18
C ASP A 107 1.87 -19.92 -26.58
N TRP A 108 0.56 -19.67 -26.62
CA TRP A 108 -0.12 -19.28 -27.86
C TRP A 108 0.41 -17.95 -28.40
N CYS A 109 0.56 -16.93 -27.55
CA CYS A 109 1.10 -15.62 -27.90
C CYS A 109 2.55 -15.71 -28.41
N LYS A 110 3.40 -16.56 -27.84
CA LYS A 110 4.78 -16.76 -28.35
C LYS A 110 4.79 -17.24 -29.79
N THR A 111 3.81 -18.05 -30.17
CA THR A 111 3.73 -18.69 -31.48
C THR A 111 3.03 -17.80 -32.52
N HIS A 112 1.95 -17.12 -32.13
CA HIS A 112 1.05 -16.43 -33.07
C HIS A 112 1.07 -14.90 -32.96
N LEU A 113 1.38 -14.35 -31.78
CA LEU A 113 1.35 -12.90 -31.57
C LEU A 113 2.43 -12.44 -30.57
N PRO A 114 3.73 -12.48 -30.95
CA PRO A 114 4.81 -12.10 -30.06
C PRO A 114 4.74 -10.64 -29.60
N SER A 115 4.11 -9.77 -30.40
CA SER A 115 3.88 -8.35 -30.09
C SER A 115 2.96 -8.11 -28.89
N ALA A 116 2.16 -9.10 -28.48
CA ALA A 116 1.33 -9.02 -27.29
C ALA A 116 2.08 -9.35 -25.99
N ILE A 117 3.32 -9.85 -26.09
CA ILE A 117 4.12 -10.22 -24.92
C ILE A 117 5.00 -9.04 -24.51
N ARG A 118 4.77 -8.51 -23.31
CA ARG A 118 5.64 -7.52 -22.69
C ARG A 118 6.68 -8.23 -21.83
N VAL A 119 7.93 -8.24 -22.26
CA VAL A 119 9.06 -8.70 -21.44
C VAL A 119 9.54 -7.54 -20.57
N ILE A 120 9.34 -7.64 -19.25
CA ILE A 120 9.91 -6.69 -18.30
C ILE A 120 11.30 -7.21 -17.92
N GLN A 121 12.33 -6.55 -18.43
CA GLN A 121 13.70 -6.80 -18.01
C GLN A 121 13.95 -6.03 -16.71
N SER A 122 14.32 -6.74 -15.65
CA SER A 122 14.66 -6.16 -14.36
C SER A 122 16.12 -6.48 -14.05
N VAL A 123 16.89 -5.46 -13.67
CA VAL A 123 18.29 -5.63 -13.25
C VAL A 123 18.31 -5.72 -11.72
N PRO A 124 18.43 -6.92 -11.14
CA PRO A 124 18.55 -7.05 -9.69
C PRO A 124 19.87 -6.43 -9.21
N LYS A 125 19.77 -5.53 -8.23
CA LYS A 125 20.93 -4.79 -7.69
C LYS A 125 21.90 -5.65 -6.89
N THR A 126 21.42 -6.74 -6.27
CA THR A 126 22.23 -7.65 -5.45
C THR A 126 23.36 -8.32 -6.24
N PRO A 127 23.10 -9.05 -7.35
CA PRO A 127 24.17 -9.66 -8.14
C PRO A 127 25.07 -8.60 -8.81
N LEU A 128 24.52 -7.42 -9.12
CA LEU A 128 25.33 -6.31 -9.64
C LEU A 128 26.35 -5.84 -8.60
N MET A 129 25.94 -5.68 -7.35
CA MET A 129 26.82 -5.30 -6.24
C MET A 129 27.84 -6.40 -5.91
N GLU A 130 27.47 -7.68 -6.04
CA GLU A 130 28.41 -8.80 -5.91
C GLU A 130 29.46 -8.79 -7.03
N HIS A 131 29.04 -8.56 -8.27
CA HIS A 131 29.94 -8.44 -9.42
C HIS A 131 30.92 -7.28 -9.25
N ILE A 132 30.46 -6.09 -8.84
CA ILE A 132 31.28 -4.92 -8.56
C ILE A 132 32.31 -5.21 -7.46
N LYS A 133 31.92 -5.93 -6.39
CA LYS A 133 32.85 -6.32 -5.31
C LYS A 133 33.91 -7.32 -5.76
N LEU A 134 33.56 -8.22 -6.67
CA LEU A 134 34.46 -9.29 -7.14
C LEU A 134 35.42 -8.81 -8.24
N THR A 135 34.92 -8.01 -9.17
CA THR A 135 35.68 -7.57 -10.36
C THR A 135 36.30 -6.19 -10.19
N GLY A 136 35.79 -5.37 -9.28
CA GLY A 136 36.22 -3.98 -9.12
C GLY A 136 35.75 -3.05 -10.24
N GLU A 137 35.05 -3.56 -11.25
CA GLU A 137 34.54 -2.78 -12.37
C GLU A 137 33.10 -2.35 -12.09
N CYS A 138 32.83 -1.04 -12.21
CA CYS A 138 31.49 -0.49 -12.15
C CYS A 138 30.86 -0.56 -13.55
N PRO A 139 29.76 -1.31 -13.74
CA PRO A 139 29.10 -1.42 -15.03
C PRO A 139 28.65 -0.05 -15.56
N ASP A 140 28.68 0.12 -16.88
CA ASP A 140 28.22 1.34 -17.53
C ASP A 140 26.75 1.62 -17.18
N GLY A 141 26.46 2.89 -16.86
CA GLY A 141 25.16 3.33 -16.35
C GLY A 141 24.89 3.12 -14.85
N ALA A 142 25.86 2.61 -14.08
CA ALA A 142 25.79 2.54 -12.61
C ALA A 142 26.76 3.54 -11.96
N GLU A 143 26.30 4.22 -10.90
CA GLU A 143 27.14 5.06 -10.05
C GLU A 143 27.11 4.49 -8.62
N ILE A 144 28.29 4.23 -8.06
CA ILE A 144 28.41 3.83 -6.65
C ILE A 144 28.45 5.10 -5.82
N GLN A 145 27.30 5.47 -5.25
CA GLN A 145 27.28 6.51 -4.23
C GLN A 145 27.90 5.98 -2.94
N ALA A 146 28.75 6.80 -2.32
CA ALA A 146 29.32 6.50 -1.02
C ALA A 146 28.21 6.24 0.00
N GLY A 147 28.38 5.19 0.81
CA GLY A 147 27.47 4.91 1.90
C GLY A 147 27.46 6.08 2.89
N GLY A 148 26.28 6.66 3.13
CA GLY A 148 26.08 7.69 4.15
C GLY A 148 25.37 7.13 5.37
N GLU A 149 25.58 7.76 6.52
CA GLU A 149 24.80 7.48 7.72
C GLU A 149 23.36 7.98 7.52
N ARG A 150 22.38 7.09 7.75
CA ARG A 150 20.97 7.47 7.79
C ARG A 150 20.48 7.47 9.22
N PHE A 151 20.00 8.63 9.67
CA PHE A 151 19.34 8.75 10.96
C PHE A 151 18.02 7.98 10.94
N HIS A 152 17.82 7.12 11.94
CA HIS A 152 16.60 6.34 12.08
C HIS A 152 16.16 6.33 13.55
N ILE A 153 14.85 6.28 13.76
CA ILE A 153 14.25 6.13 15.09
C ILE A 153 13.47 4.83 15.07
N THR A 154 13.79 3.92 15.97
CA THR A 154 13.10 2.63 16.12
C THR A 154 12.32 2.63 17.43
N ALA A 155 11.08 2.14 17.38
CA ALA A 155 10.32 1.89 18.61
C ALA A 155 10.81 0.55 19.20
N LYS A 156 11.15 0.51 20.49
CA LYS A 156 11.38 -0.77 21.18
C LYS A 156 10.03 -1.44 21.35
N ASN A 157 9.81 -2.56 20.67
CA ASN A 157 8.65 -3.42 20.93
C ASN A 157 8.83 -4.05 22.31
N LEU A 158 8.22 -3.47 23.34
CA LEU A 158 8.11 -4.08 24.66
C LEU A 158 7.08 -5.22 24.59
N GLY A 159 7.45 -6.35 23.99
CA GLY A 159 6.59 -7.53 23.92
C GLY A 159 6.75 -8.36 22.65
N THR A 160 7.88 -9.06 22.54
CA THR A 160 7.99 -10.43 21.99
C THR A 160 9.44 -10.89 22.18
N ASP A 161 9.89 -10.93 23.44
CA ASP A 161 11.05 -11.74 23.81
C ASP A 161 10.55 -13.18 23.94
N LYS A 162 10.44 -13.88 22.80
CA LYS A 162 10.39 -15.34 22.83
C LYS A 162 11.82 -15.81 23.05
N GLY A 163 12.18 -15.95 24.33
CA GLY A 163 13.25 -16.84 24.74
C GLY A 163 12.94 -18.25 24.20
N GLY A 164 13.72 -18.66 23.21
CA GLY A 164 13.84 -20.03 22.75
C GLY A 164 15.33 -20.34 22.70
N ARG A 165 15.89 -20.75 23.85
CA ARG A 165 17.13 -21.53 23.86
C ARG A 165 16.81 -22.82 23.11
N ASP A 166 17.37 -22.94 21.92
CA ASP A 166 17.55 -24.20 21.24
C ASP A 166 18.74 -24.90 21.94
N GLU A 167 18.43 -25.65 23.00
CA GLU A 167 19.34 -26.62 23.61
C GLU A 167 18.76 -28.02 23.34
N GLY A 168 19.46 -28.80 22.51
CA GLY A 168 19.16 -30.19 22.15
C GLY A 168 19.23 -30.38 20.62
N ALA A 169 20.13 -31.14 20.02
CA ALA A 169 20.84 -32.31 20.54
C ALA A 169 22.21 -32.44 19.86
N GLU A 170 23.23 -32.67 20.70
CA GLU A 170 24.36 -33.51 20.32
C GLU A 170 23.81 -34.94 20.13
N GLU A 171 23.85 -35.44 18.89
CA GLU A 171 23.80 -36.88 18.63
C GLU A 171 25.23 -37.27 18.24
N GLU A 172 25.94 -37.80 19.23
CA GLU A 172 27.26 -38.39 19.08
C GLU A 172 27.20 -39.63 18.17
N ALA A 173 28.32 -39.82 17.46
CA ALA A 173 28.66 -41.01 16.72
C ALA A 173 28.70 -42.27 17.62
N GLY A 174 28.22 -43.39 17.08
CA GLY A 174 28.34 -44.72 17.65
C GLY A 174 27.61 -45.77 16.84
#